data_AF-A0A9D5BE68-F1
#
_entry.id   AF-A0A9D5BE68-F1
#
_cell.length_a   1.000
_cell.length_b   1.000
_cell.length_c   1.000
_cell.angle_alpha   90.00
_cell.angle_beta   90.00
_cell.angle_gamma   90.00
#
_symmetry.space_group_name_H-M   'P 1'
#
loop_
_entity.id
_entity.type
_entity.pdbx_description
1 polymer ?
#
loop_
_entity_poly.entity_id
_entity_poly.type
_entity_poly.pdbx_seq_one_letter_code
_entity_poly.pdbx_strand_id
1 'polypeptide(L)'
;MSGPAKRVVDVAFKAGKNIDWEGMAKLLVSDEARSEFSGLRRAFDEVNSQLQTKFSQEPEPIDWEYYRKGIGPRLVDMYKEAYESMFFNSMVNAFYVYFRFLDGISIG
;
A
#
# COMPACT_ATOMS: atom_id res chain seq x y z
N MET A 1 6.65 17.32 -5.12
CA MET A 1 6.39 16.66 -3.82
C MET A 1 4.91 16.33 -3.70
N SER A 2 4.59 15.26 -2.96
CA SER A 2 3.25 14.82 -2.47
C SER A 2 2.39 13.97 -3.41
N GLY A 3 2.82 12.73 -3.69
CA GLY A 3 1.95 11.66 -4.16
C GLY A 3 1.14 11.04 -3.00
N PRO A 4 -0.17 10.80 -3.14
CA PRO A 4 -0.95 10.20 -2.06
C PRO A 4 -0.66 8.69 -1.82
N ALA A 5 0.04 8.01 -2.75
CA ALA A 5 0.53 6.64 -2.54
C ALA A 5 1.58 6.58 -1.42
N LYS A 6 2.49 7.58 -1.38
CA LYS A 6 3.45 7.76 -0.28
C LYS A 6 2.75 7.94 1.07
N ARG A 7 1.60 8.63 1.09
CA ARG A 7 0.82 8.82 2.32
C ARG A 7 0.21 7.51 2.83
N VAL A 8 -0.29 6.65 1.95
CA VAL A 8 -0.83 5.34 2.33
C VAL A 8 0.28 4.45 2.88
N VAL A 9 1.45 4.44 2.23
CA VAL A 9 2.63 3.68 2.70
C VAL A 9 3.09 4.17 4.08
N ASP A 10 3.24 5.48 4.28
CA ASP A 10 3.67 6.07 5.55
C ASP A 10 2.69 5.77 6.70
N VAL A 11 1.39 5.77 6.40
CA VAL A 11 0.32 5.53 7.36
C VAL A 11 0.21 4.04 7.73
N ALA A 12 0.26 3.13 6.74
CA ALA A 12 0.34 1.69 6.98
C ALA A 12 1.60 1.31 7.78
N PHE A 13 2.72 1.96 7.48
CA PHE A 13 3.97 1.76 8.21
C PHE A 13 3.90 2.21 9.67
N LYS A 14 3.25 3.36 9.94
CA LYS A 14 3.01 3.85 11.31
C LYS A 14 2.05 2.96 12.09
N ALA A 15 0.96 2.50 11.47
CA ALA A 15 0.03 1.57 12.10
C ALA A 15 0.73 0.25 12.44
N GLY A 16 1.56 -0.27 11.53
CA GLY A 16 2.32 -1.50 11.73
C GLY A 16 3.31 -1.48 12.89
N LYS A 17 3.95 -0.33 13.15
CA LYS A 17 4.87 -0.16 14.28
C LYS A 17 4.20 -0.22 15.64
N ASN A 18 2.89 0.03 15.72
CA ASN A 18 2.15 0.08 16.97
C ASN A 18 1.45 -1.25 17.31
N ILE A 19 1.61 -2.28 16.50
CA ILE A 19 1.01 -3.60 16.76
C ILE A 19 1.83 -4.32 17.82
N ASP A 20 1.23 -4.60 18.98
CA ASP A 20 1.82 -5.44 20.03
C ASP A 20 1.66 -6.94 19.70
N TRP A 21 2.51 -7.42 18.79
CA TRP A 21 2.54 -8.83 18.37
C TRP A 21 2.83 -9.78 19.54
N GLU A 22 3.63 -9.35 20.52
CA GLU A 22 3.99 -10.15 21.69
C GLU A 22 2.85 -10.25 22.70
N GLY A 23 2.10 -9.15 22.89
CA GLY A 23 0.87 -9.15 23.67
C GLY A 23 -0.22 -10.04 23.06
N MET A 24 -0.41 -9.94 21.74
CA MET A 24 -1.38 -10.77 21.01
C MET A 24 -1.02 -12.27 21.08
N ALA A 25 0.26 -12.63 20.95
CA ALA A 25 0.71 -14.02 21.05
C ALA A 25 0.41 -14.64 22.43
N LYS A 26 0.49 -13.86 23.52
CA LYS A 26 0.21 -14.33 24.89
C LYS A 26 -1.26 -14.64 25.15
N LEU A 27 -2.16 -14.05 24.37
CA LEU A 27 -3.61 -14.30 24.47
C LEU A 27 -4.03 -15.58 23.75
N LEU A 28 -3.15 -16.20 22.96
CA LEU A 28 -3.43 -17.42 22.21
C LEU A 28 -3.18 -18.67 23.06
N VAL A 29 -4.26 -19.39 23.32
CA VAL A 29 -4.27 -20.56 24.21
C VAL A 29 -4.19 -21.87 23.43
N SER A 30 -4.67 -21.91 22.18
CA SER A 30 -4.59 -23.11 21.32
C SER A 30 -3.35 -23.11 20.43
N ASP A 31 -2.84 -24.31 20.15
CA ASP A 31 -1.65 -24.50 19.32
C ASP A 31 -1.94 -24.18 17.83
N GLU A 32 -3.16 -24.45 17.35
CA GLU A 32 -3.60 -24.03 16.01
C GLU A 32 -3.61 -22.51 15.88
N ALA A 33 -4.13 -21.78 16.88
CA ALA A 33 -4.17 -20.32 16.82
C ALA A 33 -2.77 -19.71 16.85
N ARG A 34 -1.82 -20.31 17.60
CA ARG A 34 -0.41 -19.90 17.58
C ARG A 34 0.24 -20.13 16.22
N SER A 35 -0.04 -21.27 15.58
CA SER A 35 0.45 -21.59 14.24
C SER A 35 -0.06 -20.58 13.20
N GLU A 36 -1.37 -20.35 13.15
CA GLU A 36 -1.98 -19.39 12.23
C GLU A 36 -1.50 -17.95 12.50
N PHE A 37 -1.37 -17.56 13.77
CA PHE A 37 -0.85 -16.24 14.15
C PHE A 37 0.60 -16.03 13.70
N SER A 38 1.43 -17.07 13.78
CA SER A 38 2.81 -17.01 13.26
C SER A 38 2.84 -16.83 11.73
N GLY A 39 1.91 -17.47 11.02
CA GLY A 39 1.71 -17.28 9.59
C GLY A 39 1.27 -15.86 9.24
N LEU A 40 0.31 -15.32 10.00
CA LEU A 40 -0.16 -13.94 9.86
C LEU A 40 0.94 -12.91 10.09
N ARG A 41 1.73 -13.05 11.16
CA ARG A 41 2.87 -12.16 11.45
C ARG A 41 3.90 -12.19 10.33
N ARG A 42 4.22 -13.37 9.81
CA ARG A 42 5.15 -13.52 8.68
C ARG A 42 4.63 -12.86 7.40
N ALA A 43 3.36 -13.04 7.07
CA ALA A 43 2.74 -12.39 5.91
C ALA A 43 2.73 -10.85 6.07
N PHE A 44 2.47 -10.37 7.30
CA PHE A 44 2.56 -8.95 7.62
C PHE A 44 3.97 -8.39 7.42
N ASP A 45 4.99 -9.06 7.96
CA ASP A 45 6.40 -8.63 7.83
C ASP A 45 6.86 -8.63 6.38
N GLU A 46 6.42 -9.61 5.58
CA GLU A 46 6.71 -9.66 4.15
C GLU A 46 6.09 -8.48 3.40
N VAL A 47 4.81 -8.18 3.62
CA VAL A 47 4.13 -7.03 3.01
C VAL A 47 4.79 -5.73 3.46
N ASN A 48 5.12 -5.59 4.75
CA ASN A 48 5.76 -4.40 5.30
C ASN A 48 7.16 -4.17 4.69
N SER A 49 7.96 -5.24 4.53
CA SER A 49 9.26 -5.20 3.86
C SER A 49 9.14 -4.79 2.38
N GLN A 50 8.14 -5.32 1.67
CA GLN A 50 7.89 -4.94 0.28
C GLN A 50 7.46 -3.46 0.14
N LEU A 51 6.61 -2.97 1.05
CA LEU A 51 6.20 -1.56 1.11
C LEU A 51 7.40 -0.64 1.34
N GLN A 52 8.31 -1.00 2.25
CA GLN A 52 9.52 -0.21 2.52
C GLN A 52 10.50 -0.17 1.35
N THR A 53 10.68 -1.29 0.63
CA THR A 53 11.76 -1.42 -0.36
C THR A 53 11.34 -1.07 -1.78
N LYS A 54 10.15 -1.52 -2.20
CA LYS A 54 9.68 -1.39 -3.59
C LYS A 54 8.82 -0.15 -3.82
N PHE A 55 8.07 0.29 -2.82
CA PHE A 55 7.18 1.46 -2.94
C PHE A 55 7.79 2.77 -2.42
N SER A 56 8.99 2.72 -1.84
CA SER A 56 9.76 3.92 -1.49
C SER A 56 10.51 4.52 -2.69
N GLN A 57 10.60 3.80 -3.81
CA GLN A 57 11.18 4.32 -5.05
C GLN A 57 10.06 5.01 -5.83
N GLU A 58 10.08 6.34 -5.88
CA GLU A 58 9.18 7.10 -6.73
C GLU A 58 9.54 6.77 -8.20
N PRO A 59 8.63 6.22 -9.02
CA PRO A 59 8.93 5.98 -10.43
C PRO A 59 9.31 7.31 -11.09
N GLU A 60 10.26 7.28 -12.01
CA GLU A 60 10.69 8.50 -12.68
C GLU A 60 9.50 9.21 -13.34
N PRO A 61 9.40 10.55 -13.22
CA PRO A 61 8.30 11.29 -13.82
C PRO A 61 8.22 11.03 -15.32
N ILE A 62 7.03 10.66 -15.80
CA ILE A 62 6.80 10.47 -17.24
C ILE A 62 6.79 11.84 -17.92
N ASP A 63 7.72 12.06 -18.85
CA ASP A 63 7.77 13.28 -19.68
C ASP A 63 6.76 13.18 -20.83
N TRP A 64 5.50 13.47 -20.52
CA TRP A 64 4.41 13.47 -21.50
C TRP A 64 4.64 14.45 -22.66
N GLU A 65 5.37 15.55 -22.45
CA GLU A 65 5.59 16.56 -23.48
C GLU A 65 6.66 16.12 -24.48
N TYR A 66 7.70 15.42 -24.01
CA TYR A 66 8.64 14.74 -24.88
C TYR A 66 7.94 13.73 -25.80
N TYR A 67 7.07 12.88 -25.26
CA TYR A 67 6.32 11.92 -26.07
C TYR A 67 5.29 12.59 -26.98
N ARG A 68 4.68 13.71 -26.57
CA ARG A 68 3.75 14.50 -27.39
C ARG A 68 4.39 14.96 -28.69
N LYS A 69 5.68 15.35 -28.65
CA LYS A 69 6.45 15.82 -29.80
C LYS A 69 6.83 14.70 -30.79
N GLY A 70 7.03 13.48 -30.31
CA GLY A 70 7.48 12.35 -31.14
C GLY A 70 6.34 11.53 -31.76
N ILE A 71 5.29 11.25 -30.98
CA ILE A 71 4.24 10.27 -31.34
C ILE A 71 2.89 10.96 -31.64
N GLY A 72 2.78 12.25 -31.31
CA GLY A 72 1.61 13.07 -31.54
C GLY A 72 0.65 13.12 -30.35
N PRO A 73 -0.12 14.22 -30.21
CA PRO A 73 -0.85 14.53 -28.98
C PRO A 73 -1.98 13.56 -28.65
N ARG A 74 -2.72 13.09 -29.65
CA ARG A 74 -3.92 12.27 -29.43
C ARG A 74 -3.62 10.94 -28.72
N LEU A 75 -2.52 10.28 -29.09
CA LEU A 75 -2.16 9.00 -28.50
C LEU A 75 -1.61 9.20 -27.08
N VAL A 76 -0.78 10.23 -26.89
CA VAL A 76 -0.16 10.56 -25.60
C VAL A 76 -1.21 11.00 -24.58
N ASP A 77 -2.20 11.79 -24.99
CA ASP A 77 -3.29 12.23 -24.11
C ASP A 77 -4.16 11.04 -23.65
N MET A 78 -4.47 10.09 -24.55
CA MET A 78 -5.19 8.86 -24.20
C MET A 78 -4.42 8.00 -23.18
N TYR A 79 -3.11 7.82 -23.38
CA TYR A 79 -2.27 7.06 -22.44
C TYR A 79 -2.11 7.78 -21.09
N LYS A 80 -2.00 9.11 -21.10
CA LYS A 80 -1.95 9.93 -19.89
C LYS A 80 -3.24 9.79 -19.08
N GLU A 81 -4.40 9.91 -19.73
CA GLU A 81 -5.71 9.76 -19.09
C GLU A 81 -5.90 8.35 -18.50
N ALA A 82 -5.51 7.31 -19.24
CA ALA A 82 -5.56 5.93 -18.76
C ALA A 82 -4.63 5.72 -17.55
N TYR A 83 -3.42 6.29 -17.59
CA TYR A 83 -2.45 6.22 -16.49
C TYR A 83 -2.97 6.93 -15.24
N GLU A 84 -3.50 8.14 -15.37
CA GLU A 84 -4.06 8.92 -14.25
C GLU A 84 -5.30 8.22 -13.65
N SER A 85 -6.16 7.64 -14.50
CA SER A 85 -7.34 6.89 -14.07
C SER A 85 -6.98 5.61 -13.30
N MET A 86 -5.98 4.86 -13.77
CA MET A 86 -5.47 3.67 -13.09
C MET A 86 -4.85 4.01 -11.74
N PHE A 87 -4.07 5.09 -11.69
CA PHE A 87 -3.42 5.56 -10.46
C PHE A 87 -4.45 6.00 -9.41
N PHE A 88 -5.50 6.71 -9.83
CA PHE A 88 -6.61 7.11 -8.96
C PHE A 88 -7.37 5.91 -8.39
N ASN A 89 -7.70 4.91 -9.21
CA ASN A 89 -8.44 3.73 -8.76
C ASN A 89 -7.63 2.89 -7.74
N SER A 90 -6.35 2.65 -8.03
CA SER A 90 -5.44 1.96 -7.11
C SER A 90 -5.36 2.66 -5.74
N MET A 91 -5.34 3.99 -5.75
CA MET A 91 -5.31 4.80 -4.55
C MET A 91 -6.60 4.68 -3.73
N VAL A 92 -7.77 4.80 -4.37
CA VAL A 92 -9.07 4.65 -3.70
C VAL A 92 -9.19 3.26 -3.07
N ASN A 93 -8.75 2.22 -3.78
CA ASN A 93 -8.75 0.86 -3.26
C ASN A 93 -7.83 0.70 -2.04
N ALA A 94 -6.60 1.23 -2.10
CA ALA A 94 -5.66 1.19 -0.99
C ALA A 94 -6.19 1.93 0.26
N PHE A 95 -6.85 3.08 0.10
CA PHE A 95 -7.53 3.78 1.20
C PHE A 95 -8.69 2.98 1.77
N TYR A 96 -9.50 2.31 0.93
CA TYR A 96 -10.63 1.50 1.37
C TYR A 96 -10.19 0.29 2.20
N VAL A 97 -9.16 -0.43 1.76
CA VAL A 97 -8.58 -1.57 2.51
C VAL A 97 -7.97 -1.10 3.84
N TYR A 98 -7.28 0.04 3.84
CA TYR A 98 -6.71 0.60 5.06
C TYR A 98 -7.77 1.03 6.07
N PHE A 99 -8.82 1.73 5.63
CA PHE A 99 -9.95 2.11 6.49
C PHE A 99 -10.63 0.88 7.09
N ARG A 100 -10.91 -0.14 6.27
CA ARG A 100 -11.46 -1.43 6.75
C ARG A 100 -10.56 -2.12 7.78
N PHE A 101 -9.25 -2.08 7.59
CA PHE A 101 -8.29 -2.68 8.52
C PHE A 101 -8.23 -1.93 9.85
N LEU A 102 -8.20 -0.60 9.84
CA LEU A 102 -8.25 0.21 11.06
C LEU A 102 -9.59 0.10 11.79
N ASP A 103 -10.70 0.15 11.05
CA ASP A 103 -12.03 -0.01 11.64
C ASP A 103 -12.17 -1.39 12.27
N GLY A 104 -11.55 -2.43 11.70
CA GLY A 104 -11.48 -3.77 12.30
C GLY A 104 -10.63 -3.87 13.57
N ILE A 105 -9.63 -3.00 13.73
CA ILE A 105 -8.78 -2.93 14.95
C ILE A 105 -9.48 -2.11 16.05
N SER A 106 -10.35 -1.16 15.71
CA SER A 106 -11.01 -0.28 16.68
C SER A 106 -12.21 -0.90 17.42
N ILE A 107 -12.58 -2.16 17.15
CA ILE A 107 -13.70 -2.88 17.82
C ILE A 107 -13.18 -3.88 18.87
N GLY A 108 -11.98 -3.67 19.42
CA GLY A 108 -11.40 -4.46 20.51
C GLY A 108 -11.31 -3.68 21.81
#